data_AF-A0AAN9VAD2-F1
#
_entry.id   AF-A0AAN9VAD2-F1
#
_cell.length_a   1.000
_cell.length_b   1.000
_cell.length_c   1.000
_cell.angle_alpha   90.00
_cell.angle_beta   90.00
_cell.angle_gamma   90.00
#
_symmetry.space_group_name_H-M   'P 1'
#
loop_
_entity.id
_entity.type
_entity.pdbx_description
1 polymer ?
#
loop_
_entity_poly.entity_id
_entity_poly.type
_entity_poly.pdbx_seq_one_letter_code
_entity_poly.pdbx_strand_id
1 'polypeptide(L)'
;MLVFAFFSVLVIIIVRLLNARSPPSLYGIYQHSSKFYYVKLIFIYIILLIRKMQNDIHVLTKKRSQHSGYGLKSKVSLEEMDMKQSLGSHPKAIDAVYFNLANSNGWHLIVGTASRPHDVVNGFLYLKVPDIGLLVSPKLPDTMLFRSKLDRENSYGAEGLILYPFQPMKVWKIQYNGPMHIYGDPENKFDVKLNAVWSSDLPYFDFDTDMNKYSVAKSMASEPWSREYFKNLNEFHQTHYEQHGDAHIQLHLQEKLYKVKVNGVRDHSYAEKREWKLFHRYALHFITLESGVRISVGIVCMPLAFTRLIVGYLYSQNGEIVSVHKCSLQLPQHGNNGNPPSDYGFSFEAGGHTYDVQVNVYDRTEFYIGWEWEARVVELLAQFTVNGVRGWGACEWQYRNVNGRPLQLLQSDPTWTKDINKG
;
A
#
# COMPACT_ATOMS: atom_id res chain seq x y z
N MET A 1 -50.15 7.33 -33.42
CA MET A 1 -50.15 6.26 -32.39
C MET A 1 -48.77 5.72 -32.06
N LEU A 2 -47.93 5.32 -33.03
CA LEU A 2 -46.61 4.72 -32.76
C LEU A 2 -45.66 5.65 -31.98
N VAL A 3 -45.65 6.95 -32.28
CA VAL A 3 -44.84 7.95 -31.56
C VAL A 3 -45.26 8.05 -30.09
N PHE A 4 -46.57 8.13 -29.82
CA PHE A 4 -47.08 8.17 -28.44
C PHE A 4 -46.81 6.88 -27.68
N ALA A 5 -46.96 5.71 -28.31
CA ALA A 5 -46.62 4.43 -27.70
C ALA A 5 -45.12 4.34 -27.36
N PHE A 6 -44.25 4.81 -28.26
CA PHE A 6 -42.82 4.90 -28.02
C PHE A 6 -42.49 5.82 -26.83
N PHE A 7 -43.08 7.01 -26.77
CA PHE A 7 -42.90 7.94 -25.64
C PHE A 7 -43.43 7.36 -24.31
N SER A 8 -44.60 6.71 -24.30
CA SER A 8 -45.13 6.05 -23.10
C SER A 8 -44.22 4.94 -22.61
N VAL A 9 -43.70 4.10 -23.52
CA VAL A 9 -42.71 3.05 -23.19
C VAL A 9 -41.44 3.68 -22.63
N LEU A 10 -40.92 4.75 -23.25
CA LEU A 10 -39.74 5.45 -22.77
C LEU A 10 -39.95 6.04 -21.38
N VAL A 11 -41.09 6.69 -21.12
CA VAL A 11 -41.44 7.22 -19.80
C VAL A 11 -41.55 6.10 -18.77
N ILE A 12 -42.20 4.98 -19.09
CA ILE A 12 -42.28 3.81 -18.20
C ILE A 12 -40.89 3.26 -17.89
N ILE A 13 -40.00 3.16 -18.89
CA ILE A 13 -38.61 2.73 -18.70
C ILE A 13 -37.87 3.72 -17.81
N ILE A 14 -37.99 5.03 -18.04
CA ILE A 14 -37.34 6.06 -17.22
C ILE A 14 -37.87 5.99 -15.78
N VAL A 15 -39.18 5.93 -15.56
CA VAL A 15 -39.78 5.84 -14.22
C VAL A 15 -39.35 4.55 -13.52
N ARG A 16 -39.36 3.40 -14.22
CA ARG A 16 -38.86 2.13 -13.67
C ARG A 16 -37.38 2.21 -13.32
N LEU A 17 -36.55 2.82 -14.17
CA LEU A 17 -35.15 3.07 -13.87
C LEU A 17 -35.03 3.98 -12.64
N LEU A 18 -35.67 5.15 -12.61
CA LEU A 18 -35.64 6.10 -11.49
C LEU A 18 -36.13 5.47 -10.17
N ASN A 19 -37.08 4.54 -10.21
CA ASN A 19 -37.62 3.84 -9.03
C ASN A 19 -36.92 2.52 -8.68
N ALA A 20 -36.08 1.97 -9.56
CA ALA A 20 -35.34 0.73 -9.27
C ALA A 20 -34.42 0.94 -8.06
N ARG A 21 -34.55 0.08 -7.05
CA ARG A 21 -33.68 0.09 -5.88
C ARG A 21 -32.33 -0.51 -6.25
N SER A 22 -31.25 0.07 -5.75
CA SER A 22 -29.94 -0.57 -5.84
C SER A 22 -29.96 -1.87 -5.02
N PRO A 23 -29.30 -2.94 -5.50
CA PRO A 23 -29.11 -4.14 -4.70
C PRO A 23 -28.35 -3.79 -3.40
N PRO A 24 -28.65 -4.50 -2.29
CA PRO A 24 -27.94 -4.30 -1.03
C PRO A 24 -26.46 -4.65 -1.19
N SER A 25 -25.59 -4.02 -0.42
CA SER A 25 -24.16 -4.33 -0.42
C SER A 25 -23.90 -5.75 0.10
N LEU A 26 -22.96 -6.45 -0.53
CA LEU A 26 -22.50 -7.76 -0.08
C LEU A 26 -21.82 -7.60 1.29
N TYR A 27 -22.28 -8.39 2.26
CA TYR A 27 -21.89 -8.30 3.68
C TYR A 27 -22.08 -6.91 4.32
N GLY A 28 -22.92 -6.05 3.75
CA GLY A 28 -23.09 -4.67 4.23
C GLY A 28 -21.94 -3.74 3.85
N ILE A 29 -20.91 -4.23 3.15
CA ILE A 29 -19.65 -3.50 2.92
C ILE A 29 -19.41 -3.27 1.44
N TYR A 30 -19.54 -4.33 0.63
CA TYR A 30 -19.13 -4.29 -0.77
C TYR A 30 -20.28 -3.86 -1.67
N GLN A 31 -20.20 -2.66 -2.23
CA GLN A 31 -21.21 -2.09 -3.12
C GLN A 31 -21.29 -2.83 -4.46
N HIS A 32 -22.52 -2.93 -4.97
CA HIS A 32 -22.80 -3.39 -6.33
C HIS A 32 -23.04 -2.20 -7.26
N SER A 33 -22.77 -2.38 -8.55
CA SER A 33 -23.04 -1.36 -9.56
C SER A 33 -24.51 -0.92 -9.53
N SER A 34 -24.73 0.38 -9.39
CA SER A 34 -26.07 0.97 -9.43
C SER A 34 -26.61 1.08 -10.86
N LYS A 35 -27.90 1.32 -11.01
CA LYS A 35 -28.56 1.61 -12.31
C LYS A 35 -27.94 2.75 -13.12
N PHE A 36 -27.29 3.71 -12.46
CA PHE A 36 -26.62 4.85 -13.11
C PHE A 36 -25.13 4.60 -13.37
N TYR A 37 -24.65 3.37 -13.15
CA TYR A 37 -23.24 3.01 -13.23
C TYR A 37 -22.56 3.50 -14.51
N TYR A 38 -23.13 3.26 -15.69
CA TYR A 38 -22.50 3.66 -16.95
C TYR A 38 -22.43 5.17 -17.14
N VAL A 39 -23.46 5.92 -16.69
CA VAL A 39 -23.44 7.38 -16.70
C VAL A 39 -22.35 7.91 -15.77
N LYS A 40 -22.26 7.35 -14.56
CA LYS A 40 -21.22 7.67 -13.59
C LYS A 40 -19.81 7.38 -14.13
N LEU A 41 -19.65 6.22 -14.76
CA LEU A 41 -18.39 5.76 -15.35
C LEU A 41 -17.90 6.73 -16.42
N ILE A 42 -18.75 7.09 -17.38
CA ILE A 42 -18.40 8.02 -18.46
C ILE A 42 -18.02 9.38 -17.85
N PHE A 43 -18.81 9.89 -16.90
CA PHE A 43 -18.54 11.18 -16.25
C PHE A 43 -17.17 11.21 -15.55
N ILE A 44 -16.89 10.22 -14.71
CA ILE A 44 -15.59 10.14 -13.99
C ILE A 44 -14.44 9.93 -14.97
N TYR A 45 -14.63 9.07 -15.98
CA TYR A 45 -13.59 8.83 -16.97
C TYR A 45 -13.19 10.12 -17.71
N ILE A 46 -14.17 10.95 -18.10
CA ILE A 46 -13.92 12.27 -18.69
C ILE A 46 -13.19 13.19 -17.71
N ILE A 47 -13.59 13.24 -16.45
CA ILE A 47 -12.88 14.04 -15.42
C ILE A 47 -11.42 13.60 -15.30
N LEU A 48 -11.14 12.30 -15.25
CA LEU A 48 -9.79 11.78 -15.14
C LEU A 48 -8.95 12.08 -16.39
N LEU A 49 -9.56 12.09 -17.59
CA LEU A 49 -8.90 12.54 -18.81
C LEU A 49 -8.53 14.03 -18.73
N ILE A 50 -9.47 14.87 -18.31
CA ILE A 50 -9.24 16.32 -18.16
C ILE A 50 -8.14 16.59 -17.12
N ARG A 51 -8.19 15.92 -15.96
CA ARG A 51 -7.18 16.06 -14.91
C ARG A 51 -5.79 15.65 -15.40
N LYS A 52 -5.69 14.55 -16.16
CA LYS A 52 -4.43 14.14 -16.78
C LYS A 52 -3.90 15.21 -17.75
N MET A 53 -4.75 15.78 -18.59
CA MET A 53 -4.34 16.88 -19.47
C MET A 53 -3.86 18.10 -18.68
N GLN A 54 -4.53 18.45 -17.58
CA GLN A 54 -4.09 19.53 -16.68
C GLN A 54 -2.73 19.23 -16.07
N ASN A 55 -2.50 17.99 -15.63
CA ASN A 55 -1.22 17.53 -15.13
C ASN A 55 -0.11 17.63 -16.17
N ASP A 56 -0.36 17.23 -17.41
CA ASP A 56 0.64 17.29 -18.47
C ASP A 56 1.05 18.74 -18.75
N ILE A 57 0.10 19.68 -18.78
CA ILE A 57 0.37 21.12 -18.85
C ILE A 57 1.16 21.60 -17.62
N HIS A 58 0.80 21.11 -16.44
CA HIS A 58 1.44 21.48 -15.19
C HIS A 58 2.93 21.11 -15.15
N VAL A 59 3.24 19.87 -15.53
CA VAL A 59 4.59 19.34 -15.65
C VAL A 59 5.39 20.13 -16.68
N LEU A 60 4.81 20.41 -17.86
CA LEU A 60 5.46 21.21 -18.91
C LEU A 60 5.78 22.64 -18.45
N THR A 61 4.89 23.25 -17.67
CA THR A 61 5.04 24.64 -17.21
C THR A 61 5.83 24.77 -15.91
N LYS A 62 6.22 23.65 -15.27
CA LYS A 62 6.90 23.61 -13.95
C LYS A 62 6.22 24.48 -12.88
N LYS A 63 4.91 24.67 -12.99
CA LYS A 63 4.15 25.35 -11.93
C LYS A 63 4.05 24.42 -10.72
N ARG A 64 3.71 24.95 -9.55
CA ARG A 64 3.41 24.13 -8.36
C ARG A 64 1.91 23.92 -8.25
N SER A 65 1.46 22.68 -8.11
CA SER A 65 0.04 22.39 -8.00
C SER A 65 -0.39 22.67 -6.57
N GLN A 66 -1.54 23.31 -6.41
CA GLN A 66 -2.17 23.45 -5.10
C GLN A 66 -3.03 22.23 -4.73
N HIS A 67 -3.22 21.29 -5.66
CA HIS A 67 -4.08 20.12 -5.50
C HIS A 67 -3.39 18.86 -6.07
N SER A 68 -3.69 17.69 -5.51
CA SER A 68 -3.20 16.39 -5.98
C SER A 68 -4.34 15.39 -6.15
N GLY A 69 -4.02 14.12 -6.42
CA GLY A 69 -4.99 13.02 -6.53
C GLY A 69 -5.35 12.66 -7.96
N TYR A 70 -5.99 11.49 -8.11
CA TYR A 70 -6.32 10.81 -9.36
C TYR A 70 -6.38 11.71 -10.62
N GLY A 71 -5.31 11.64 -11.42
CA GLY A 71 -5.05 12.42 -12.62
C GLY A 71 -4.08 13.58 -12.45
N LEU A 72 -3.61 13.90 -11.23
CA LEU A 72 -2.78 15.08 -10.95
C LEU A 72 -1.71 14.79 -9.88
N LYS A 73 -0.44 15.01 -10.22
CA LYS A 73 0.69 14.81 -9.30
C LYS A 73 0.66 15.81 -8.15
N SER A 74 1.13 15.38 -6.98
CA SER A 74 1.33 16.26 -5.82
C SER A 74 2.54 17.18 -5.96
N LYS A 75 3.63 16.69 -6.57
CA LYS A 75 4.86 17.45 -6.77
C LYS A 75 5.44 17.20 -8.16
N VAL A 76 6.12 18.22 -8.69
CA VAL A 76 6.78 18.16 -10.00
C VAL A 76 8.21 17.64 -9.88
N SER A 77 8.91 17.96 -8.79
CA SER A 77 10.27 17.51 -8.53
C SER A 77 10.29 16.10 -7.92
N LEU A 78 11.09 15.20 -8.50
CA LEU A 78 11.34 13.87 -7.95
C LEU A 78 12.03 13.92 -6.60
N GLU A 79 12.96 14.87 -6.43
CA GLU A 79 13.65 15.09 -5.17
C GLU A 79 12.68 15.50 -4.06
N GLU A 80 11.80 16.46 -4.34
CA GLU A 80 10.82 16.89 -3.34
C GLU A 80 9.83 15.78 -2.98
N MET A 81 9.57 14.87 -3.92
CA MET A 81 8.64 13.75 -3.72
C MET A 81 9.27 12.62 -2.90
N ASP A 82 10.57 12.34 -3.09
CA ASP A 82 11.27 11.21 -2.44
C ASP A 82 11.96 11.54 -1.12
N MET A 83 12.23 12.82 -0.87
CA MET A 83 12.74 13.27 0.42
C MET A 83 11.67 13.22 1.52
N LYS A 84 12.11 13.28 2.78
CA LYS A 84 11.21 13.36 3.93
C LYS A 84 10.28 14.56 3.83
N GLN A 85 9.00 14.31 4.04
CA GLN A 85 7.94 15.30 3.96
C GLN A 85 7.78 16.03 5.29
N SER A 86 7.54 17.34 5.21
CA SER A 86 7.08 18.10 6.38
C SER A 86 5.66 17.66 6.72
N LEU A 87 5.45 17.23 7.96
CA LEU A 87 4.11 16.87 8.42
C LEU A 87 3.26 18.13 8.61
N GLY A 88 2.00 18.05 8.18
CA GLY A 88 1.01 19.09 8.44
C GLY A 88 0.63 19.18 9.93
N SER A 89 -0.21 20.15 10.28
CA SER A 89 -0.68 20.37 11.65
C SER A 89 -1.72 19.34 12.14
N HIS A 90 -2.26 18.53 11.24
CA HIS A 90 -3.28 17.54 11.57
C HIS A 90 -2.67 16.39 12.41
N PRO A 91 -3.31 15.92 13.50
CA PRO A 91 -2.75 14.90 14.39
C PRO A 91 -2.48 13.54 13.72
N LYS A 92 -3.19 13.28 12.62
CA LYS A 92 -3.05 12.07 11.78
C LYS A 92 -2.22 12.30 10.50
N ALA A 93 -1.47 13.39 10.41
CA ALA A 93 -0.51 13.58 9.33
C ALA A 93 0.45 12.39 9.24
N ILE A 94 0.94 12.11 8.04
CA ILE A 94 1.80 10.95 7.81
C ILE A 94 2.83 11.21 6.73
N ASP A 95 3.98 10.61 6.95
CA ASP A 95 5.00 10.39 5.94
C ASP A 95 5.61 8.99 6.13
N ALA A 96 5.33 8.07 5.20
CA ALA A 96 5.58 6.65 5.35
C ALA A 96 6.40 6.06 4.22
N VAL A 97 7.39 5.24 4.56
CA VAL A 97 8.26 4.53 3.62
C VAL A 97 8.27 3.06 4.01
N TYR A 98 8.14 2.21 3.02
CA TYR A 98 8.14 0.77 3.18
C TYR A 98 8.98 0.08 2.11
N PHE A 99 9.63 -1.01 2.50
CA PHE A 99 10.38 -1.89 1.61
C PHE A 99 9.93 -3.32 1.83
N ASN A 100 9.70 -4.03 0.73
CA ASN A 100 9.47 -5.47 0.72
C ASN A 100 10.46 -6.11 -0.24
N LEU A 101 11.48 -6.78 0.31
CA LEU A 101 12.62 -7.28 -0.44
C LEU A 101 12.82 -8.76 -0.16
N ALA A 102 13.02 -9.55 -1.21
CA ALA A 102 13.18 -10.99 -1.11
C ALA A 102 14.13 -11.56 -2.18
N ASN A 103 14.49 -12.83 -2.06
CA ASN A 103 15.14 -13.59 -3.13
C ASN A 103 14.63 -15.03 -3.22
N SER A 104 15.03 -15.71 -4.30
CA SER A 104 14.71 -17.12 -4.56
C SER A 104 15.22 -18.10 -3.49
N ASN A 105 16.18 -17.68 -2.67
CA ASN A 105 16.80 -18.51 -1.64
C ASN A 105 16.09 -18.36 -0.28
N GLY A 106 14.93 -17.71 -0.24
CA GLY A 106 14.10 -17.59 0.96
C GLY A 106 14.52 -16.47 1.92
N TRP A 107 15.43 -15.58 1.52
CA TRP A 107 15.72 -14.36 2.30
C TRP A 107 14.60 -13.34 2.14
N HIS A 108 14.26 -12.67 3.25
CA HIS A 108 13.35 -11.52 3.25
C HIS A 108 13.87 -10.41 4.14
N LEU A 109 13.75 -9.17 3.67
CA LEU A 109 13.91 -7.94 4.43
C LEU A 109 12.65 -7.11 4.18
N ILE A 110 11.78 -7.03 5.18
CA ILE A 110 10.56 -6.22 5.13
C ILE A 110 10.66 -5.18 6.23
N VAL A 111 10.53 -3.91 5.87
CA VAL A 111 10.72 -2.81 6.81
C VAL A 111 9.81 -1.67 6.43
N GLY A 112 9.07 -1.16 7.41
CA GLY A 112 8.16 -0.03 7.23
C GLY A 112 8.34 0.97 8.34
N THR A 113 8.22 2.25 7.98
CA THR A 113 8.18 3.36 8.92
C THR A 113 7.12 4.35 8.48
N ALA A 114 6.39 4.92 9.43
CA ALA A 114 5.50 6.05 9.20
C ALA A 114 5.76 7.11 10.26
N SER A 115 6.35 8.22 9.84
CA SER A 115 6.53 9.40 10.69
C SER A 115 5.17 10.03 10.97
N ARG A 116 4.94 10.35 12.24
CA ARG A 116 3.73 10.97 12.77
C ARG A 116 4.12 12.23 13.56
N PRO A 117 3.15 13.14 13.83
CA PRO A 117 3.38 14.27 14.72
C PRO A 117 3.92 13.82 16.10
N HIS A 118 4.57 14.76 16.80
CA HIS A 118 5.11 14.56 18.15
C HIS A 118 6.19 13.48 18.23
N ASP A 119 7.07 13.40 17.23
CA ASP A 119 8.23 12.50 17.24
C ASP A 119 7.89 11.00 17.34
N VAL A 120 6.68 10.65 16.92
CA VAL A 120 6.19 9.27 16.86
C VAL A 120 6.51 8.66 15.51
N VAL A 121 6.90 7.39 15.52
CA VAL A 121 7.07 6.58 14.31
C VAL A 121 6.31 5.28 14.49
N ASN A 122 5.41 4.95 13.56
CA ASN A 122 4.95 3.56 13.44
C ASN A 122 6.01 2.80 12.64
N GLY A 123 6.83 1.97 13.28
CA GLY A 123 7.95 1.29 12.65
C GLY A 123 8.04 -0.19 12.97
N PHE A 124 8.50 -0.98 12.02
CA PHE A 124 8.75 -2.42 12.18
C PHE A 124 9.87 -2.89 11.25
N LEU A 125 10.50 -4.01 11.62
CA LEU A 125 11.51 -4.70 10.82
C LEU A 125 11.34 -6.21 10.94
N TYR A 126 11.31 -6.88 9.79
CA TYR A 126 11.35 -8.33 9.63
C TYR A 126 12.56 -8.74 8.81
N LEU A 127 13.22 -9.81 9.26
CA LEU A 127 14.37 -10.38 8.59
C LEU A 127 14.27 -11.90 8.61
N LYS A 128 13.95 -12.50 7.45
CA LYS A 128 14.00 -13.95 7.28
C LYS A 128 15.40 -14.36 6.86
N VAL A 129 16.06 -15.14 7.70
CA VAL A 129 17.34 -15.78 7.42
C VAL A 129 17.09 -17.29 7.28
N PRO A 130 17.33 -17.91 6.11
CA PRO A 130 16.91 -19.30 5.84
C PRO A 130 17.33 -20.31 6.91
N ASP A 131 18.57 -20.25 7.39
CA ASP A 131 19.12 -21.23 8.33
C ASP A 131 18.90 -20.88 9.81
N ILE A 132 18.18 -19.79 10.10
CA ILE A 132 17.96 -19.30 11.47
C ILE A 132 16.47 -19.18 11.78
N GLY A 133 15.70 -18.56 10.88
CA GLY A 133 14.29 -18.28 11.09
C GLY A 133 13.90 -16.84 10.76
N LEU A 134 12.69 -16.47 11.18
CA LEU A 134 12.15 -15.13 11.02
C LEU A 134 12.47 -14.29 12.26
N LEU A 135 13.34 -13.31 12.11
CA LEU A 135 13.68 -12.35 13.15
C LEU A 135 12.76 -11.13 13.05
N VAL A 136 12.33 -10.62 14.20
CA VAL A 136 11.40 -9.48 14.30
C VAL A 136 11.95 -8.42 15.27
N SER A 137 11.66 -7.15 15.00
CA SER A 137 12.02 -6.05 15.91
C SER A 137 11.37 -6.22 17.30
N PRO A 138 12.02 -5.76 18.39
CA PRO A 138 11.68 -6.13 19.77
C PRO A 138 10.25 -5.86 20.22
N LYS A 139 9.63 -4.79 19.71
CA LYS A 139 8.29 -4.36 20.14
C LYS A 139 7.15 -5.06 19.42
N LEU A 140 7.45 -5.84 18.38
CA LEU A 140 6.40 -6.49 17.61
C LEU A 140 5.56 -7.43 18.49
N PRO A 141 4.23 -7.48 18.28
CA PRO A 141 3.49 -6.94 17.13
C PRO A 141 3.14 -5.44 17.22
N ASP A 142 3.56 -4.73 18.27
CA ASP A 142 3.42 -3.27 18.36
C ASP A 142 4.42 -2.55 17.45
N THR A 143 4.00 -1.43 16.87
CA THR A 143 4.84 -0.61 16.00
C THR A 143 5.11 0.78 16.55
N MET A 144 4.68 1.10 17.76
CA MET A 144 4.90 2.42 18.37
C MET A 144 6.37 2.61 18.78
N LEU A 145 7.10 3.39 17.99
CA LEU A 145 8.46 3.83 18.24
C LEU A 145 8.50 5.33 18.52
N PHE A 146 9.48 5.77 19.31
CA PHE A 146 9.63 7.17 19.70
C PHE A 146 11.02 7.68 19.33
N ARG A 147 11.09 8.80 18.62
CA ARG A 147 12.35 9.43 18.28
C ARG A 147 12.99 10.05 19.52
N SER A 148 14.30 9.99 19.54
CA SER A 148 15.19 10.63 20.48
C SER A 148 15.99 11.74 19.78
N LYS A 149 16.62 12.61 20.57
CA LYS A 149 17.53 13.64 20.02
C LYS A 149 18.77 13.06 19.32
N LEU A 150 19.06 11.78 19.53
CA LEU A 150 20.19 11.07 18.91
C LEU A 150 19.83 10.51 17.53
N ASP A 151 18.54 10.44 17.20
CA ASP A 151 18.11 9.96 15.90
C ASP A 151 18.49 10.94 14.81
N ARG A 152 18.89 10.37 13.66
CA ARG A 152 19.40 11.16 12.54
C ARG A 152 18.31 12.07 12.00
N GLU A 153 18.61 13.37 11.94
CA GLU A 153 17.80 14.37 11.24
C GLU A 153 17.56 13.93 9.78
N ASN A 154 16.34 14.13 9.28
CA ASN A 154 15.90 13.70 7.95
C ASN A 154 15.88 12.18 7.68
N SER A 155 15.94 11.34 8.72
CA SER A 155 15.61 9.91 8.59
C SER A 155 14.16 9.60 8.98
N TYR A 156 13.64 8.47 8.51
CA TYR A 156 12.25 8.04 8.73
C TYR A 156 12.06 7.14 9.97
N GLY A 157 13.13 6.55 10.51
CA GLY A 157 13.06 5.60 11.61
C GLY A 157 13.31 6.18 13.00
N ALA A 158 13.32 5.29 13.99
CA ALA A 158 13.61 5.52 15.40
C ALA A 158 14.12 4.21 16.03
N GLU A 159 14.64 4.27 17.26
CA GLU A 159 15.01 3.09 18.06
C GLU A 159 15.97 2.12 17.33
N GLY A 160 17.01 2.69 16.72
CA GLY A 160 18.04 1.94 15.99
C GLY A 160 17.73 1.70 14.51
N LEU A 161 16.48 1.92 14.07
CA LEU A 161 16.08 1.85 12.66
C LEU A 161 16.32 3.19 11.95
N ILE A 162 16.98 3.15 10.79
CA ILE A 162 17.28 4.35 10.00
C ILE A 162 17.03 4.05 8.53
N LEU A 163 16.04 4.73 7.94
CA LEU A 163 15.79 4.76 6.49
C LEU A 163 15.99 6.19 5.98
N TYR A 164 16.69 6.35 4.85
CA TYR A 164 16.78 7.64 4.18
C TYR A 164 17.13 7.49 2.69
N PRO A 165 16.63 8.43 1.85
CA PRO A 165 17.07 8.55 0.47
C PRO A 165 18.50 9.10 0.45
N PHE A 166 19.42 8.34 -0.14
CA PHE A 166 20.78 8.80 -0.39
C PHE A 166 20.86 9.54 -1.72
N GLN A 167 20.14 9.04 -2.72
CA GLN A 167 19.87 9.71 -3.99
C GLN A 167 18.37 9.53 -4.30
N PRO A 168 17.58 10.60 -4.32
CA PRO A 168 16.14 10.52 -4.59
C PRO A 168 15.81 9.67 -5.83
N MET A 169 14.81 8.79 -5.70
CA MET A 169 14.33 7.85 -6.72
C MET A 169 15.35 6.85 -7.26
N LYS A 170 16.55 6.79 -6.66
CA LYS A 170 17.68 6.01 -7.18
C LYS A 170 18.34 5.14 -6.13
N VAL A 171 18.68 5.68 -4.96
CA VAL A 171 19.44 4.97 -3.93
C VAL A 171 18.88 5.29 -2.55
N TRP A 172 18.57 4.25 -1.80
CA TRP A 172 18.13 4.30 -0.42
C TRP A 172 19.06 3.50 0.48
N LYS A 173 19.25 4.00 1.70
CA LYS A 173 20.00 3.28 2.74
C LYS A 173 19.05 2.85 3.84
N ILE A 174 19.14 1.58 4.19
CA ILE A 174 18.36 0.90 5.22
C ILE A 174 19.35 0.39 6.25
N GLN A 175 19.26 0.87 7.48
CA GLN A 175 20.18 0.48 8.54
C GLN A 175 19.41 0.13 9.80
N TYR A 176 19.88 -0.88 10.51
CA TYR A 176 19.38 -1.23 11.83
C TYR A 176 20.54 -1.64 12.74
N ASN A 177 20.52 -1.18 13.98
CA ASN A 177 21.44 -1.63 15.02
C ASN A 177 20.68 -1.80 16.34
N GLY A 178 20.50 -3.04 16.76
CA GLY A 178 19.75 -3.37 17.96
C GLY A 178 19.43 -4.85 18.08
N PRO A 179 18.76 -5.25 19.18
CA PRO A 179 18.34 -6.63 19.36
C PRO A 179 17.15 -6.97 18.46
N MET A 180 17.08 -8.20 17.99
CA MET A 180 15.88 -8.80 17.41
C MET A 180 15.62 -10.14 18.09
N HIS A 181 14.41 -10.67 17.98
CA HIS A 181 14.08 -12.01 18.49
C HIS A 181 13.41 -12.86 17.41
N ILE A 182 13.42 -14.18 17.59
CA ILE A 182 12.72 -15.09 16.69
C ILE A 182 11.21 -14.91 16.86
N TYR A 183 10.48 -14.81 15.75
CA TYR A 183 9.03 -14.73 15.78
C TYR A 183 8.43 -15.91 16.55
N GLY A 184 7.61 -15.62 17.55
CA GLY A 184 7.02 -16.64 18.44
C GLY A 184 7.92 -17.11 19.58
N ASP A 185 9.17 -16.65 19.65
CA ASP A 185 10.12 -16.97 20.72
C ASP A 185 10.92 -15.71 21.15
N PRO A 186 10.34 -14.85 22.01
CA PRO A 186 10.97 -13.61 22.46
C PRO A 186 12.24 -13.77 23.29
N GLU A 187 12.49 -14.96 23.85
CA GLU A 187 13.69 -15.26 24.64
C GLU A 187 14.91 -15.51 23.75
N ASN A 188 14.68 -15.99 22.52
CA ASN A 188 15.74 -16.25 21.56
C ASN A 188 16.14 -14.98 20.80
N LYS A 189 17.05 -14.22 21.42
CA LYS A 189 17.49 -12.90 20.96
C LYS A 189 18.82 -12.94 20.20
N PHE A 190 18.94 -12.03 19.24
CA PHE A 190 20.12 -11.81 18.42
C PHE A 190 20.49 -10.34 18.41
N ASP A 191 21.77 -10.04 18.57
CA ASP A 191 22.31 -8.71 18.28
C ASP A 191 22.47 -8.57 16.77
N VAL A 192 21.77 -7.59 16.20
CA VAL A 192 21.66 -7.39 14.76
C VAL A 192 22.27 -6.05 14.37
N LYS A 193 23.19 -6.09 13.40
CA LYS A 193 23.64 -4.90 12.69
C LYS A 193 23.43 -5.10 11.19
N LEU A 194 22.41 -4.43 10.68
CA LEU A 194 21.98 -4.44 9.28
C LEU A 194 22.45 -3.17 8.57
N ASN A 195 23.06 -3.33 7.41
CA ASN A 195 23.30 -2.26 6.45
C ASN A 195 22.88 -2.77 5.07
N ALA A 196 21.85 -2.17 4.51
CA ALA A 196 21.39 -2.47 3.17
C ALA A 196 21.37 -1.21 2.31
N VAL A 197 21.79 -1.36 1.06
CA VAL A 197 21.70 -0.33 0.03
C VAL A 197 20.75 -0.82 -1.03
N TRP A 198 19.58 -0.19 -1.11
CA TRP A 198 18.61 -0.42 -2.17
C TRP A 198 18.85 0.57 -3.30
N SER A 199 18.77 0.11 -4.54
CA SER A 199 18.93 0.96 -5.72
C SER A 199 18.03 0.53 -6.86
N SER A 200 17.64 1.47 -7.71
CA SER A 200 16.85 1.20 -8.90
C SER A 200 17.15 2.17 -10.04
N ASP A 201 17.18 1.62 -11.26
CA ASP A 201 17.12 2.38 -12.50
C ASP A 201 15.76 2.30 -13.21
N LEU A 202 14.82 1.54 -12.64
CA LEU A 202 13.48 1.40 -13.19
C LEU A 202 12.68 2.70 -12.97
N PRO A 203 11.72 3.01 -13.87
CA PRO A 203 10.77 4.09 -13.62
C PRO A 203 9.92 3.78 -12.38
N TYR A 204 9.51 4.80 -11.64
CA TYR A 204 8.58 4.66 -10.53
C TYR A 204 7.13 4.66 -11.04
N PHE A 205 6.21 4.07 -10.29
CA PHE A 205 4.77 4.11 -10.55
C PHE A 205 4.08 5.08 -9.61
N ASP A 206 3.50 6.14 -10.14
CA ASP A 206 2.73 7.13 -9.39
C ASP A 206 1.24 6.77 -9.39
N PHE A 207 0.68 6.41 -8.24
CA PHE A 207 -0.73 6.01 -8.19
C PHE A 207 -1.69 7.16 -8.50
N ASP A 208 -1.25 8.41 -8.39
CA ASP A 208 -2.08 9.54 -8.80
C ASP A 208 -2.18 9.64 -10.33
N THR A 209 -1.16 9.28 -11.09
CA THR A 209 -1.14 9.59 -12.54
C THR A 209 -0.99 8.42 -13.50
N ASP A 210 -0.49 7.28 -13.00
CA ASP A 210 -0.13 6.12 -13.81
C ASP A 210 -1.14 4.98 -13.72
N MET A 211 -2.07 5.03 -12.75
CA MET A 211 -3.17 4.08 -12.69
C MET A 211 -4.04 4.10 -13.95
N ASN A 212 -4.59 2.92 -14.29
CA ASN A 212 -5.52 2.82 -15.40
C ASN A 212 -6.80 3.63 -15.12
N LYS A 213 -6.97 4.75 -15.82
CA LYS A 213 -8.10 5.68 -15.66
C LYS A 213 -9.46 4.99 -15.77
N TYR A 214 -9.60 4.02 -16.66
CA TYR A 214 -10.87 3.30 -16.83
C TYR A 214 -11.16 2.41 -15.62
N SER A 215 -10.15 1.73 -15.08
CA SER A 215 -10.24 0.96 -13.82
C SER A 215 -10.64 1.84 -12.64
N VAL A 216 -9.96 2.99 -12.44
CA VAL A 216 -10.30 3.96 -11.38
C VAL A 216 -11.73 4.47 -11.54
N ALA A 217 -12.13 4.82 -12.77
CA ALA A 217 -13.49 5.28 -13.06
C ALA A 217 -14.54 4.21 -12.75
N LYS A 218 -14.26 2.93 -13.03
CA LYS A 218 -15.13 1.81 -12.65
C LYS A 218 -15.30 1.69 -11.15
N SER A 219 -14.21 1.83 -10.38
CA SER A 219 -14.25 1.82 -8.92
C SER A 219 -15.11 2.95 -8.38
N MET A 220 -14.89 4.19 -8.83
CA MET A 220 -15.69 5.36 -8.39
C MET A 220 -17.17 5.28 -8.83
N ALA A 221 -17.45 4.73 -10.01
CA ALA A 221 -18.81 4.60 -10.52
C ALA A 221 -19.64 3.53 -9.79
N SER A 222 -18.97 2.58 -9.12
CA SER A 222 -19.62 1.54 -8.32
C SER A 222 -20.19 2.08 -7.01
N GLU A 223 -19.69 3.23 -6.54
CA GLU A 223 -20.12 3.79 -5.26
C GLU A 223 -21.44 4.57 -5.34
N PRO A 224 -22.21 4.61 -4.23
CA PRO A 224 -23.25 5.61 -4.02
C PRO A 224 -22.64 7.01 -4.11
N TRP A 225 -23.25 7.89 -4.92
CA TRP A 225 -22.75 9.26 -5.05
C TRP A 225 -23.55 10.20 -4.15
N SER A 226 -22.84 11.00 -3.38
CA SER A 226 -23.35 12.09 -2.58
C SER A 226 -22.30 13.20 -2.54
N ARG A 227 -22.66 14.38 -2.04
CA ARG A 227 -21.67 15.43 -1.79
C ARG A 227 -20.60 14.97 -0.80
N GLU A 228 -21.02 14.22 0.21
CA GLU A 228 -20.14 13.64 1.22
C GLU A 228 -19.16 12.63 0.62
N TYR A 229 -19.60 11.78 -0.32
CA TYR A 229 -18.70 10.87 -1.04
C TYR A 229 -17.53 11.60 -1.70
N PHE A 230 -17.80 12.67 -2.45
CA PHE A 230 -16.74 13.44 -3.12
C PHE A 230 -15.87 14.24 -2.14
N LYS A 231 -16.44 14.71 -1.02
CA LYS A 231 -15.65 15.31 0.07
C LYS A 231 -14.69 14.28 0.67
N ASN A 232 -15.18 13.09 0.98
CA ASN A 232 -14.41 11.98 1.53
C ASN A 232 -13.28 11.54 0.59
N LEU A 233 -13.56 11.43 -0.72
CA LEU A 233 -12.53 11.12 -1.71
C LEU A 233 -11.36 12.12 -1.69
N ASN A 234 -11.65 13.41 -1.52
CA ASN A 234 -10.62 14.44 -1.44
C ASN A 234 -9.89 14.41 -0.09
N GLU A 235 -10.63 14.25 1.01
CA GLU A 235 -10.06 14.23 2.37
C GLU A 235 -9.19 13.00 2.65
N PHE A 236 -9.53 11.86 2.07
CA PHE A 236 -8.82 10.58 2.29
C PHE A 236 -7.74 10.32 1.25
N HIS A 237 -7.54 11.27 0.33
CA HIS A 237 -6.47 11.17 -0.65
C HIS A 237 -5.11 11.21 0.04
N GLN A 238 -4.22 10.35 -0.45
CA GLN A 238 -2.82 10.29 -0.09
C GLN A 238 -2.02 10.16 -1.37
N THR A 239 -0.88 10.84 -1.44
CA THR A 239 0.08 10.54 -2.50
C THR A 239 0.77 9.24 -2.13
N HIS A 240 0.90 8.36 -3.12
CA HIS A 240 1.56 7.08 -2.99
C HIS A 240 2.23 6.75 -4.31
N TYR A 241 3.47 6.26 -4.23
CA TYR A 241 4.19 5.76 -5.39
C TYR A 241 5.15 4.65 -4.97
N GLU A 242 5.40 3.78 -5.94
CA GLU A 242 6.24 2.60 -5.75
C GLU A 242 7.33 2.52 -6.80
N GLN A 243 8.38 1.77 -6.50
CA GLN A 243 9.42 1.44 -7.46
C GLN A 243 10.06 0.12 -7.06
N HIS A 244 10.24 -0.78 -8.02
CA HIS A 244 11.05 -1.97 -7.76
C HIS A 244 12.53 -1.69 -7.92
N GLY A 245 13.36 -2.43 -7.21
CA GLY A 245 14.81 -2.31 -7.24
C GLY A 245 15.51 -3.51 -6.63
N ASP A 246 16.81 -3.37 -6.47
CA ASP A 246 17.70 -4.39 -5.95
C ASP A 246 18.40 -3.86 -4.70
N ALA A 247 18.61 -4.72 -3.71
CA ALA A 247 19.33 -4.37 -2.50
C ALA A 247 20.48 -5.32 -2.21
N HIS A 248 21.60 -4.74 -1.79
CA HIS A 248 22.73 -5.45 -1.24
C HIS A 248 22.68 -5.33 0.28
N ILE A 249 22.50 -6.46 0.96
CA ILE A 249 22.41 -6.57 2.42
C ILE A 249 23.76 -7.02 2.97
N GLN A 250 24.27 -6.27 3.94
CA GLN A 250 25.32 -6.69 4.87
C GLN A 250 24.69 -6.84 6.26
N LEU A 251 24.59 -8.07 6.73
CA LEU A 251 23.97 -8.40 8.00
C LEU A 251 25.01 -9.05 8.90
N HIS A 252 25.30 -8.39 10.02
CA HIS A 252 25.99 -9.03 11.13
C HIS A 252 24.94 -9.53 12.11
N LEU A 253 24.99 -10.83 12.38
CA LEU A 253 24.15 -11.48 13.36
C LEU A 253 25.07 -12.21 14.34
N GLN A 254 25.21 -11.66 15.56
CA GLN A 254 26.25 -12.09 16.49
C GLN A 254 27.64 -12.06 15.80
N GLU A 255 28.34 -13.20 15.72
CA GLU A 255 29.66 -13.31 15.08
C GLU A 255 29.60 -13.61 13.57
N LYS A 256 28.42 -13.88 13.00
CA LYS A 256 28.27 -14.25 11.59
C LYS A 256 27.98 -13.04 10.71
N LEU A 257 28.67 -12.95 9.58
CA LEU A 257 28.43 -11.94 8.54
C LEU A 257 27.79 -12.59 7.31
N TYR A 258 26.61 -12.10 6.94
CA TYR A 258 25.93 -12.45 5.71
C TYR A 258 26.01 -11.30 4.70
N LYS A 259 26.31 -11.64 3.45
CA LYS A 259 26.24 -10.72 2.31
C LYS A 259 25.26 -11.29 1.30
N VAL A 260 24.13 -10.63 1.14
CA VAL A 260 22.98 -11.17 0.38
C VAL A 260 22.50 -10.14 -0.62
N LYS A 261 22.07 -10.60 -1.79
CA LYS A 261 21.32 -9.80 -2.75
C LYS A 261 19.85 -10.18 -2.69
N VAL A 262 18.99 -9.18 -2.60
CA VAL A 262 17.54 -9.31 -2.65
C VAL A 262 16.98 -8.26 -3.61
N ASN A 263 15.73 -8.42 -4.01
CA ASN A 263 15.02 -7.47 -4.86
C ASN A 263 13.57 -7.36 -4.41
N GLY A 264 12.91 -6.30 -4.88
CA GLY A 264 11.51 -6.07 -4.59
C GLY A 264 11.19 -4.59 -4.58
N VAL A 265 10.13 -4.23 -3.86
CA VAL A 265 9.53 -2.90 -3.95
C VAL A 265 9.98 -1.99 -2.81
N ARG A 266 10.08 -0.71 -3.14
CA ARG A 266 10.00 0.40 -2.19
C ARG A 266 8.72 1.16 -2.49
N ASP A 267 7.95 1.49 -1.45
CA ASP A 267 6.91 2.49 -1.51
C ASP A 267 7.25 3.73 -0.68
N HIS A 268 6.61 4.84 -1.02
CA HIS A 268 6.59 6.04 -0.20
C HIS A 268 5.22 6.69 -0.34
N SER A 269 4.65 7.06 0.80
CA SER A 269 3.32 7.62 0.89
C SER A 269 3.22 8.74 1.91
N TYR A 270 2.50 9.80 1.59
CA TYR A 270 2.29 10.91 2.51
C TYR A 270 0.94 11.58 2.29
N ALA A 271 0.42 12.15 3.36
CA ALA A 271 -0.87 12.83 3.37
C ALA A 271 -0.98 13.79 4.55
N GLU A 272 -1.84 14.80 4.42
CA GLU A 272 -2.26 15.63 5.55
C GLU A 272 -2.97 14.81 6.63
N LYS A 273 -3.65 13.73 6.25
CA LYS A 273 -4.37 12.83 7.15
C LYS A 273 -4.39 11.41 6.59
N ARG A 274 -3.94 10.44 7.38
CA ARG A 274 -4.22 9.01 7.15
C ARG A 274 -4.94 8.41 8.35
N GLU A 275 -6.18 7.99 8.12
CA GLU A 275 -7.03 7.30 9.09
C GLU A 275 -7.17 5.83 8.73
N TRP A 276 -6.56 4.96 9.53
CA TRP A 276 -6.58 3.52 9.33
C TRP A 276 -7.97 2.91 9.52
N LYS A 277 -8.85 3.53 10.33
CA LYS A 277 -10.24 3.07 10.53
C LYS A 277 -11.10 3.15 9.25
N LEU A 278 -10.66 3.91 8.23
CA LEU A 278 -11.37 4.02 6.94
C LEU A 278 -11.23 2.76 6.09
N PHE A 279 -10.10 2.06 6.22
CA PHE A 279 -9.90 0.81 5.52
C PHE A 279 -10.80 -0.25 6.14
N HIS A 280 -11.52 -0.99 5.30
CA HIS A 280 -12.05 -2.28 5.75
C HIS A 280 -10.94 -3.31 5.70
N ARG A 281 -10.23 -3.37 4.56
CA ARG A 281 -9.11 -4.28 4.28
C ARG A 281 -8.50 -4.02 2.91
N TYR A 282 -7.28 -4.48 2.71
CA TYR A 282 -6.66 -4.62 1.39
C TYR A 282 -5.80 -5.88 1.31
N ALA A 283 -5.44 -6.25 0.09
CA ALA A 283 -4.45 -7.28 -0.21
C ALA A 283 -3.54 -6.77 -1.32
N LEU A 284 -2.23 -6.74 -1.06
CA LEU A 284 -1.19 -6.34 -2.00
C LEU A 284 -0.20 -7.50 -2.18
N HIS A 285 0.29 -7.68 -3.39
CA HIS A 285 1.24 -8.73 -3.77
C HIS A 285 2.44 -8.09 -4.44
N PHE A 286 3.63 -8.37 -3.94
CA PHE A 286 4.90 -7.90 -4.49
C PHE A 286 5.69 -9.11 -4.97
N ILE A 287 5.88 -9.23 -6.28
CA ILE A 287 6.38 -10.45 -6.92
C ILE A 287 7.56 -10.12 -7.82
N THR A 288 8.64 -10.88 -7.69
CA THR A 288 9.72 -10.95 -8.68
C THR A 288 9.77 -12.35 -9.28
N LEU A 289 9.78 -12.44 -10.61
CA LEU A 289 9.86 -13.70 -11.34
C LEU A 289 11.30 -14.04 -11.74
N GLU A 290 11.59 -15.33 -11.93
CA GLU A 290 12.87 -15.82 -12.50
C GLU A 290 13.18 -15.20 -13.86
N SER A 291 12.16 -14.80 -14.61
CA SER A 291 12.29 -14.12 -15.90
C SER A 291 12.74 -12.65 -15.80
N GLY A 292 12.84 -12.09 -14.60
CA GLY A 292 13.14 -10.67 -14.35
C GLY A 292 11.92 -9.75 -14.35
N VAL A 293 10.73 -10.24 -14.70
CA VAL A 293 9.47 -9.49 -14.58
C VAL A 293 9.18 -9.22 -13.09
N ARG A 294 8.78 -7.99 -12.79
CA ARG A 294 8.47 -7.51 -11.43
C ARG A 294 7.06 -6.95 -11.39
N ILE A 295 6.27 -7.34 -10.39
CA ILE A 295 4.82 -7.10 -10.34
C ILE A 295 4.47 -6.58 -8.95
N SER A 296 3.68 -5.50 -8.92
CA SER A 296 2.88 -5.10 -7.76
C SER A 296 1.42 -5.17 -8.16
N VAL A 297 0.59 -5.93 -7.45
CA VAL A 297 -0.85 -6.02 -7.77
C VAL A 297 -1.67 -6.20 -6.51
N GLY A 298 -2.85 -5.58 -6.45
CA GLY A 298 -3.69 -5.70 -5.27
C GLY A 298 -5.07 -5.09 -5.41
N ILE A 299 -5.85 -5.24 -4.33
CA ILE A 299 -7.20 -4.70 -4.20
C ILE A 299 -7.32 -3.99 -2.86
N VAL A 300 -7.85 -2.77 -2.88
CA VAL A 300 -8.15 -1.98 -1.69
C VAL A 300 -9.66 -1.83 -1.49
N CYS A 301 -10.12 -2.06 -0.26
CA CYS A 301 -11.48 -1.76 0.19
C CYS A 301 -11.44 -0.71 1.31
N MET A 302 -11.92 0.49 0.99
CA MET A 302 -12.10 1.62 1.88
C MET A 302 -13.56 2.09 1.71
N PRO A 303 -14.53 1.54 2.44
CA PRO A 303 -15.97 1.64 2.09
C PRO A 303 -16.53 3.06 1.92
N LEU A 304 -15.88 4.08 2.47
CA LEU A 304 -16.27 5.49 2.28
C LEU A 304 -15.74 6.12 0.98
N ALA A 305 -14.93 5.41 0.21
CA ALA A 305 -14.32 5.87 -1.04
C ALA A 305 -14.37 4.82 -2.16
N PHE A 306 -14.04 3.57 -1.83
CA PHE A 306 -13.97 2.44 -2.75
C PHE A 306 -14.37 1.13 -2.06
N THR A 307 -15.45 0.52 -2.51
CA THR A 307 -15.77 -0.90 -2.28
C THR A 307 -14.64 -1.80 -2.78
N ARG A 308 -14.04 -1.40 -3.90
CA ARG A 308 -13.02 -2.15 -4.62
C ARG A 308 -12.23 -1.24 -5.54
N LEU A 309 -11.00 -0.92 -5.17
CA LEU A 309 -10.02 -0.26 -6.04
C LEU A 309 -8.99 -1.29 -6.48
N ILE A 310 -8.81 -1.46 -7.79
CA ILE A 310 -7.70 -2.25 -8.34
C ILE A 310 -6.47 -1.36 -8.38
N VAL A 311 -5.40 -1.83 -7.77
CA VAL A 311 -4.09 -1.16 -7.75
C VAL A 311 -3.04 -2.10 -8.32
N GLY A 312 -2.04 -1.55 -9.01
CA GLY A 312 -0.91 -2.34 -9.46
C GLY A 312 -0.37 -1.99 -10.83
N TYR A 313 0.80 -2.53 -11.10
CA TYR A 313 1.58 -2.41 -12.31
C TYR A 313 2.57 -3.58 -12.42
N LEU A 314 3.16 -3.73 -13.59
CA LEU A 314 4.30 -4.61 -13.78
C LEU A 314 5.37 -3.92 -14.62
N TYR A 315 6.61 -4.37 -14.44
CA TYR A 315 7.70 -4.10 -15.36
C TYR A 315 7.81 -5.26 -16.35
N SER A 316 7.74 -4.94 -17.64
CA SER A 316 8.05 -5.91 -18.68
C SER A 316 9.53 -6.30 -18.60
N GLN A 317 9.94 -7.34 -19.33
CA GLN A 317 11.35 -7.73 -19.41
C GLN A 317 12.25 -6.60 -19.93
N ASN A 318 11.68 -5.66 -20.69
CA ASN A 318 12.40 -4.49 -21.22
C ASN A 318 12.43 -3.31 -20.23
N GLY A 319 11.87 -3.47 -19.03
CA GLY A 319 11.79 -2.42 -18.01
C GLY A 319 10.67 -1.40 -18.22
N GLU A 320 9.80 -1.61 -19.21
CA GLU A 320 8.63 -0.76 -19.42
C GLU A 320 7.58 -1.01 -18.36
N ILE A 321 6.98 0.07 -17.83
CA ILE A 321 5.97 -0.01 -16.79
C ILE A 321 4.56 -0.03 -17.39
N VAL A 322 3.74 -0.98 -16.93
CA VAL A 322 2.39 -1.17 -17.45
C VAL A 322 1.40 -1.30 -16.30
N SER A 323 0.39 -0.44 -16.26
CA SER A 323 -0.65 -0.45 -15.24
C SER A 323 -1.55 -1.69 -15.34
N VAL A 324 -1.90 -2.28 -14.20
CA VAL A 324 -2.96 -3.28 -14.10
C VAL A 324 -4.33 -2.61 -14.27
N HIS A 325 -5.21 -3.21 -15.06
CA HIS A 325 -6.54 -2.64 -15.33
C HIS A 325 -7.71 -3.61 -15.10
N LYS A 326 -7.42 -4.90 -14.94
CA LYS A 326 -8.36 -5.89 -14.40
C LYS A 326 -7.63 -6.80 -13.43
N CYS A 327 -8.36 -7.29 -12.44
CA CYS A 327 -7.86 -8.28 -11.48
C CYS A 327 -9.07 -9.11 -11.03
N SER A 328 -8.95 -10.43 -10.96
CA SER A 328 -10.01 -11.34 -10.51
C SER A 328 -9.97 -11.59 -9.01
N LEU A 329 -8.95 -11.12 -8.28
CA LEU A 329 -8.89 -11.20 -6.82
C LEU A 329 -10.12 -10.51 -6.21
N GLN A 330 -10.84 -11.25 -5.37
CA GLN A 330 -12.01 -10.78 -4.64
C GLN A 330 -11.78 -10.87 -3.15
N LEU A 331 -11.72 -9.72 -2.48
CA LEU A 331 -11.62 -9.63 -1.03
C LEU A 331 -12.76 -10.41 -0.32
N PRO A 332 -14.04 -10.32 -0.71
CA PRO A 332 -15.10 -11.09 -0.05
C PRO A 332 -14.89 -12.61 -0.08
N GLN A 333 -14.19 -13.13 -1.08
CA GLN A 333 -13.95 -14.56 -1.26
C GLN A 333 -12.68 -15.06 -0.57
N HIS A 334 -11.69 -14.19 -0.36
CA HIS A 334 -10.38 -14.55 0.19
C HIS A 334 -10.21 -13.91 1.56
N GLY A 335 -9.99 -14.70 2.61
CA GLY A 335 -9.64 -14.20 3.94
C GLY A 335 -10.65 -13.26 4.60
N ASN A 336 -11.95 -13.43 4.31
CA ASN A 336 -13.03 -12.65 4.91
C ASN A 336 -13.24 -12.94 6.41
N ASN A 337 -12.74 -14.08 6.90
CA ASN A 337 -12.70 -14.47 8.30
C ASN A 337 -11.60 -13.75 9.12
N GLY A 338 -10.96 -12.73 8.55
CA GLY A 338 -9.82 -12.07 9.18
C GLY A 338 -8.52 -12.87 9.10
N ASN A 339 -8.40 -13.89 8.25
CA ASN A 339 -7.14 -14.58 8.05
C ASN A 339 -6.90 -14.78 6.55
N PRO A 340 -5.79 -14.29 5.99
CA PRO A 340 -5.53 -14.48 4.58
C PRO A 340 -5.28 -15.97 4.26
N PRO A 341 -5.67 -16.44 3.07
CA PRO A 341 -5.38 -17.80 2.65
C PRO A 341 -3.88 -18.04 2.46
N SER A 342 -3.43 -19.27 2.69
CA SER A 342 -2.04 -19.69 2.48
C SER A 342 -1.77 -20.28 1.10
N ASP A 343 -2.82 -20.76 0.42
CA ASP A 343 -2.75 -21.33 -0.93
C ASP A 343 -3.97 -20.86 -1.72
N TYR A 344 -3.74 -20.08 -2.78
CA TYR A 344 -4.78 -19.48 -3.60
C TYR A 344 -4.23 -18.99 -4.93
N GLY A 345 -5.12 -18.65 -5.85
CA GLY A 345 -4.76 -18.04 -7.12
C GLY A 345 -5.74 -16.98 -7.57
N PHE A 346 -5.28 -16.11 -8.45
CA PHE A 346 -6.08 -15.09 -9.12
C PHE A 346 -5.40 -14.70 -10.43
N SER A 347 -6.10 -13.93 -11.26
CA SER A 347 -5.59 -13.46 -12.55
C SER A 347 -5.67 -11.95 -12.62
N PHE A 348 -4.76 -11.31 -13.34
CA PHE A 348 -4.85 -9.89 -13.66
C PHE A 348 -4.49 -9.61 -15.11
N GLU A 349 -4.93 -8.47 -15.63
CA GLU A 349 -4.63 -8.03 -17.00
C GLU A 349 -3.84 -6.73 -17.01
N ALA A 350 -2.75 -6.72 -17.79
CA ALA A 350 -1.88 -5.57 -18.02
C ALA A 350 -1.25 -5.68 -19.41
N GLY A 351 -1.19 -4.57 -20.14
CA GLY A 351 -0.53 -4.54 -21.46
C GLY A 351 -1.16 -5.44 -22.53
N GLY A 352 -2.46 -5.75 -22.40
CA GLY A 352 -3.15 -6.67 -23.32
C GLY A 352 -2.89 -8.15 -23.05
N HIS A 353 -2.19 -8.49 -21.96
CA HIS A 353 -1.90 -9.85 -21.54
C HIS A 353 -2.59 -10.19 -20.22
N THR A 354 -2.94 -11.47 -20.06
CA THR A 354 -3.45 -12.05 -18.81
C THR A 354 -2.33 -12.77 -18.09
N TYR A 355 -2.28 -12.58 -16.77
CA TYR A 355 -1.31 -13.19 -15.87
C TYR A 355 -2.07 -13.96 -14.79
N ASP A 356 -1.94 -15.29 -14.80
CA ASP A 356 -2.50 -16.20 -13.81
C ASP A 356 -1.46 -16.42 -12.70
N VAL A 357 -1.80 -15.99 -11.49
CA VAL A 357 -0.95 -16.00 -10.30
C VAL A 357 -1.40 -17.13 -9.38
N GLN A 358 -0.43 -17.94 -8.96
CA GLN A 358 -0.56 -18.88 -7.85
C GLN A 358 0.30 -18.37 -6.70
N VAL A 359 -0.24 -18.43 -5.49
CA VAL A 359 0.40 -17.95 -4.27
C VAL A 359 0.51 -19.11 -3.29
N ASN A 360 1.73 -19.42 -2.86
CA ASN A 360 1.99 -20.42 -1.83
C ASN A 360 2.76 -19.77 -0.67
N VAL A 361 2.09 -19.59 0.46
CA VAL A 361 2.64 -18.97 1.66
C VAL A 361 3.35 -20.01 2.50
N TYR A 362 4.60 -19.72 2.87
CA TYR A 362 5.42 -20.63 3.68
C TYR A 362 5.81 -20.04 5.04
N ASP A 363 5.63 -18.74 5.25
CA ASP A 363 5.84 -18.09 6.54
C ASP A 363 4.88 -16.90 6.69
N ARG A 364 4.58 -16.52 7.93
CA ARG A 364 3.68 -15.40 8.21
C ARG A 364 4.02 -14.69 9.51
N THR A 365 3.75 -13.40 9.52
CA THR A 365 3.82 -12.56 10.72
C THR A 365 2.70 -11.53 10.69
N GLU A 366 2.45 -10.89 11.81
CA GLU A 366 1.52 -9.78 11.89
C GLU A 366 2.04 -8.66 12.80
N PHE A 367 1.52 -7.47 12.54
CA PHE A 367 1.78 -6.28 13.33
C PHE A 367 0.58 -5.35 13.29
N TYR A 368 0.57 -4.37 14.19
CA TYR A 368 -0.51 -3.39 14.29
C TYR A 368 0.02 -1.98 14.09
N ILE A 369 -0.64 -1.20 13.25
CA ILE A 369 -0.31 0.20 12.97
C ILE A 369 -1.37 1.11 13.60
N GLY A 370 -0.87 2.20 14.19
CA GLY A 370 -1.65 3.32 14.69
C GLY A 370 -1.73 3.35 16.21
N TRP A 371 -2.18 4.48 16.76
CA TRP A 371 -2.19 4.74 18.19
C TRP A 371 -3.01 3.72 18.98
N GLU A 372 -4.11 3.28 18.39
CA GLU A 372 -5.07 2.35 18.98
C GLU A 372 -5.02 0.97 18.29
N TRP A 373 -3.96 0.68 17.55
CA TRP A 373 -3.86 -0.54 16.72
C TRP A 373 -5.01 -0.64 15.72
N GLU A 374 -5.37 0.44 15.05
CA GLU A 374 -6.54 0.51 14.16
C GLU A 374 -6.43 -0.39 12.93
N ALA A 375 -5.20 -0.65 12.47
CA ALA A 375 -4.91 -1.57 11.38
C ALA A 375 -4.09 -2.75 11.89
N ARG A 376 -4.55 -3.96 11.60
CA ARG A 376 -3.74 -5.18 11.70
C ARG A 376 -3.25 -5.55 10.30
N VAL A 377 -1.95 -5.65 10.14
CA VAL A 377 -1.30 -6.06 8.90
C VAL A 377 -0.74 -7.46 9.09
N VAL A 378 -1.04 -8.34 8.15
CA VAL A 378 -0.52 -9.71 8.08
C VAL A 378 0.41 -9.78 6.87
N GLU A 379 1.69 -9.99 7.14
CA GLU A 379 2.72 -10.17 6.11
C GLU A 379 2.91 -11.65 5.84
N LEU A 380 2.79 -12.04 4.58
CA LEU A 380 2.89 -13.44 4.14
C LEU A 380 4.11 -13.59 3.24
N LEU A 381 5.11 -14.34 3.69
CA LEU A 381 6.25 -14.69 2.85
C LEU A 381 5.81 -15.80 1.91
N ALA A 382 5.96 -15.58 0.61
CA ALA A 382 5.34 -16.44 -0.39
C ALA A 382 6.26 -16.79 -1.55
N GLN A 383 6.05 -17.99 -2.07
CA GLN A 383 6.45 -18.37 -3.41
C GLN A 383 5.29 -18.10 -4.36
N PHE A 384 5.64 -17.68 -5.57
CA PHE A 384 4.67 -17.38 -6.61
C PHE A 384 4.94 -18.23 -7.84
N THR A 385 3.87 -18.54 -8.57
CA THR A 385 3.97 -19.01 -9.96
C THR A 385 3.06 -18.13 -10.80
N VAL A 386 3.62 -17.46 -11.81
CA VAL A 386 2.86 -16.59 -12.73
C VAL A 386 3.00 -17.13 -14.14
N ASN A 387 1.90 -17.58 -14.75
CA ASN A 387 1.89 -18.23 -16.06
C ASN A 387 2.95 -19.37 -16.16
N GLY A 388 3.12 -20.14 -15.09
CA GLY A 388 4.11 -21.23 -15.00
C GLY A 388 5.55 -20.79 -14.66
N VAL A 389 5.83 -19.48 -14.59
CA VAL A 389 7.15 -18.95 -14.21
C VAL A 389 7.21 -18.77 -12.70
N ARG A 390 8.24 -19.33 -12.07
CA ARG A 390 8.44 -19.21 -10.62
C ARG A 390 8.82 -17.79 -10.23
N GLY A 391 8.42 -17.40 -9.03
CA GLY A 391 8.78 -16.14 -8.41
C GLY A 391 8.79 -16.22 -6.89
N TRP A 392 9.21 -15.12 -6.29
CA TRP A 392 9.33 -14.93 -4.84
C TRP A 392 8.89 -13.51 -4.46
N GLY A 393 8.56 -13.32 -3.19
CA GLY A 393 8.18 -12.04 -2.62
C GLY A 393 7.25 -12.20 -1.44
N ALA A 394 6.42 -11.20 -1.16
CA ALA A 394 5.47 -11.27 -0.06
C ALA A 394 4.10 -10.70 -0.45
N CYS A 395 3.11 -11.01 0.38
CA CYS A 395 1.79 -10.42 0.32
C CYS A 395 1.49 -9.66 1.61
N GLU A 396 1.04 -8.42 1.48
CA GLU A 396 0.57 -7.62 2.61
C GLU A 396 -0.96 -7.65 2.64
N TRP A 397 -1.53 -8.18 3.72
CA TRP A 397 -2.97 -8.21 3.95
C TRP A 397 -3.32 -7.37 5.17
N GLN A 398 -4.05 -6.28 4.96
CA GLN A 398 -4.52 -5.44 6.05
C GLN A 398 -5.97 -5.71 6.37
N TYR A 399 -6.27 -5.65 7.66
CA TYR A 399 -7.60 -5.74 8.23
C TYR A 399 -7.81 -4.60 9.21
N ARG A 400 -9.00 -4.02 9.19
CA ARG A 400 -9.43 -3.13 10.28
C ARG A 400 -9.44 -3.90 11.59
N ASN A 401 -8.77 -3.38 12.60
CA ASN A 401 -8.82 -3.91 13.95
C ASN A 401 -9.69 -3.01 14.83
N VAL A 402 -10.53 -3.64 15.65
CA VAL A 402 -11.49 -2.98 16.55
C VAL A 402 -11.22 -3.31 18.02
N ASN A 403 -10.21 -4.15 18.30
CA ASN A 403 -9.91 -4.63 19.65
C ASN A 403 -9.10 -3.61 20.47
N GLY A 404 -8.52 -2.60 19.83
CA GLY A 404 -7.68 -1.60 20.47
C GLY A 404 -6.25 -2.09 20.75
N ARG A 405 -5.40 -1.18 21.25
CA ARG A 405 -4.04 -1.47 21.72
C ARG A 405 -4.08 -1.90 23.20
N PRO A 406 -3.43 -3.02 23.59
CA PRO A 406 -3.40 -3.51 24.96
C PRO A 406 -2.91 -2.48 25.99
N LEU A 407 -3.51 -2.47 27.17
CA LEU A 407 -3.19 -1.53 28.26
C LEU A 407 -1.73 -1.65 28.73
N GLN A 408 -1.16 -2.85 28.75
CA GLN A 408 0.23 -3.06 29.18
C GLN A 408 1.21 -2.31 28.28
N LEU A 409 0.95 -2.27 26.96
CA LEU A 409 1.78 -1.55 26.01
C LEU A 409 1.63 -0.04 26.16
N LEU A 410 0.39 0.44 26.34
CA LEU A 410 0.11 1.85 26.62
C LEU A 410 0.81 2.37 27.88
N GLN A 411 0.96 1.52 28.90
CA GLN A 411 1.65 1.89 30.14
C GLN A 411 3.18 1.98 29.98
N SER A 412 3.75 1.32 28.96
CA SER A 412 5.18 1.39 28.64
C SER A 412 5.56 2.60 27.79
N ASP A 413 4.58 3.31 27.24
CA ASP A 413 4.82 4.52 26.45
C ASP A 413 5.36 5.66 27.32
N PRO A 414 6.12 6.61 26.73
CA PRO A 414 6.48 7.85 27.41
C PRO A 414 5.26 8.58 27.95
N THR A 415 5.37 9.17 29.14
CA THR A 415 4.23 9.77 29.85
C THR A 415 3.54 10.90 29.09
N TRP A 416 4.30 11.67 28.29
CA TRP A 416 3.77 12.76 27.47
C TRP A 416 2.76 12.31 26.40
N THR A 417 2.75 11.02 26.03
CA THR A 417 1.81 10.48 25.04
C THR A 417 0.35 10.49 25.52
N LYS A 418 0.13 10.67 26.83
CA LYS A 418 -1.20 10.75 27.45
C LYS A 418 -1.92 12.06 27.14
N ASP A 419 -1.16 13.12 26.89
CA ASP A 419 -1.69 14.48 26.74
C ASP A 419 -1.85 14.90 25.27
N ILE A 420 -1.52 14.01 24.33
CA ILE A 420 -1.58 14.28 22.89
C ILE A 420 -2.99 14.02 22.35
N ASN A 421 -3.44 14.94 21.49
CA ASN A 421 -4.58 14.68 20.61
C ASN A 421 -4.18 13.67 19.53
N LYS A 422 -4.68 12.44 19.64
CA LYS A 422 -4.43 11.35 18.69
C LYS A 422 -5.37 11.37 17.47
N GLY A 423 -6.36 12.28 17.52
CA GLY A 423 -7.30 12.61 16.45
C GLY A 423 -8.47 11.66 16.27
#